data_AF-A0A8H4Y8C1-F1
#
_entry.id   AF-A0A8H4Y8C1-F1
#
_cell.length_a   1.000
_cell.length_b   1.000
_cell.length_c   1.000
_cell.angle_alpha   90.00
_cell.angle_beta   90.00
_cell.angle_gamma   90.00
#
_symmetry.space_group_name_H-M   'P 1'
#
loop_
_entity.id
_entity.type
_entity.pdbx_description
1 polymer ?
#
loop_
_entity_poly.entity_id
_entity_poly.type
_entity_poly.pdbx_seq_one_letter_code
_entity_poly.pdbx_strand_id
1 'polypeptide(L)'
;MASQSNAVVIETPRRITRSMSQKDADNDAQVCSGTVPEAPRHVQSSQSLSHDIQHPTTWPRHPFSDLAALIRPIGLYNSRAARFLAFAKTWVEHPPAKTRRYRKLHYPLQGDGVDIGKDEVLDQDDERQGWEVAHLPSLGPYAIDSFRIFYRDVLRGLATDWNGSQTPAGFEPEWKRVVPRDKELRAYLGWMWLKEGWVWDPETGSKVKASAERIRTERARSRSLSPEGFRASRR
;
A
#
# COMPACT_ATOMS: atom_id res chain seq x y z
N MET A 1 25.74 8.94 26.06
CA MET A 1 25.08 9.60 24.91
C MET A 1 24.18 8.57 24.24
N ALA A 2 22.89 8.57 24.59
CA ALA A 2 21.93 7.60 24.06
C ALA A 2 21.26 8.19 22.81
N SER A 3 21.46 7.53 21.67
CA SER A 3 20.86 7.88 20.38
C SER A 3 19.38 7.52 20.41
N GLN A 4 18.50 8.53 20.34
CA GLN A 4 17.06 8.33 20.22
C GLN A 4 16.72 7.88 18.79
N SER A 5 16.20 6.66 18.67
CA SER A 5 15.65 6.12 17.43
C SER A 5 14.26 6.72 17.21
N ASN A 6 14.14 7.71 16.32
CA ASN A 6 12.84 8.23 15.89
C ASN A 6 12.13 7.19 15.00
N ALA A 7 11.20 6.44 15.59
CA ALA A 7 10.27 5.59 14.85
C ALA A 7 9.14 6.48 14.28
N VAL A 8 9.10 6.63 12.95
CA VAL A 8 7.97 7.25 12.25
C VAL A 8 6.83 6.24 12.22
N VAL A 9 5.80 6.48 13.04
CA VAL A 9 4.55 5.71 13.00
C VAL A 9 3.75 6.20 11.80
N ILE A 10 3.67 5.38 10.75
CA ILE A 10 2.81 5.64 9.60
C ILE A 10 1.41 5.13 9.96
N GLU A 11 0.55 6.02 10.45
CA GLU A 11 -0.88 5.73 10.57
C GLU A 11 -1.50 5.65 9.17
N THR A 12 -1.89 4.44 8.77
CA THR A 12 -2.76 4.25 7.61
C THR A 12 -4.23 4.29 8.06
N PRO A 13 -5.11 5.00 7.34
CA PRO A 13 -6.52 5.08 7.73
C PRO A 13 -7.15 3.69 7.70
N ARG A 14 -7.69 3.27 8.84
CA ARG A 14 -8.44 2.02 8.98
C ARG A 14 -9.58 1.99 7.97
N ARG A 15 -9.73 0.84 7.33
CA ARG A 15 -10.83 0.52 6.41
C ARG A 15 -12.16 0.69 7.15
N ILE A 16 -12.91 1.75 6.83
CA ILE A 16 -14.30 1.90 7.28
C ILE A 16 -15.13 0.87 6.51
N THR A 17 -15.46 -0.24 7.16
CA THR A 17 -16.53 -1.13 6.69
C THR A 17 -17.58 -1.24 7.78
N ARG A 18 -18.82 -1.05 7.32
CA ARG A 18 -20.11 -1.24 7.99
C ARG A 18 -20.71 0.05 8.56
N SER A 19 -21.77 0.48 7.90
CA SER A 19 -22.74 1.47 8.35
C SER A 19 -23.27 1.10 9.73
N MET A 20 -22.96 1.91 10.74
CA MET A 20 -23.75 1.93 11.98
C MET A 20 -25.07 2.65 11.66
N SER A 21 -26.16 1.90 11.76
CA SER A 21 -27.51 2.47 11.80
C SER A 21 -27.71 3.10 13.18
N GLN A 22 -28.32 4.27 13.23
CA GLN A 22 -28.55 5.08 14.44
C GLN A 22 -29.47 4.41 15.49
N LYS A 23 -29.85 3.12 15.34
CA LYS A 23 -30.79 2.41 16.21
C LYS A 23 -30.14 1.56 17.30
N ASP A 24 -28.81 1.43 17.31
CA ASP A 24 -28.10 0.60 18.29
C ASP A 24 -27.50 1.42 19.46
N ALA A 25 -27.73 2.74 19.50
CA ALA A 25 -27.13 3.64 20.49
C ALA A 25 -27.90 3.76 21.82
N ASP A 26 -29.16 3.29 21.88
CA ASP A 26 -30.04 3.56 23.04
C ASP A 26 -30.28 2.35 23.97
N ASN A 27 -29.57 1.22 23.80
CA ASN A 27 -29.86 0.01 24.59
C ASN A 27 -28.77 -0.44 25.59
N ASP A 28 -27.65 0.28 25.71
CA ASP A 28 -26.52 -0.11 26.58
C ASP A 28 -26.48 0.63 27.93
N ALA A 29 -27.53 1.37 28.26
CA ALA A 29 -27.65 2.04 29.56
C ALA A 29 -28.54 1.27 30.54
N GLN A 30 -28.39 -0.05 30.68
CA GLN A 30 -28.90 -0.75 31.86
C GLN A 30 -28.28 -2.14 32.09
N VAL A 31 -27.72 -2.33 33.29
CA VAL A 31 -27.46 -3.61 33.99
C VAL A 31 -26.20 -4.37 33.45
N CYS A 32 -25.16 -4.73 34.21
CA CYS A 32 -25.10 -5.28 35.56
C CYS A 32 -23.66 -5.16 36.13
N SER A 33 -23.54 -4.81 37.41
CA SER A 33 -22.34 -5.01 38.23
C SER A 33 -22.11 -6.51 38.45
N GLY A 34 -21.11 -7.08 37.78
CA GLY A 34 -20.70 -8.47 37.93
C GLY A 34 -19.22 -8.63 37.59
N THR A 35 -18.48 -9.33 38.45
CA THR A 35 -17.04 -9.60 38.33
C THR A 35 -16.70 -10.14 36.94
N VAL A 36 -15.78 -9.49 36.22
CA VAL A 36 -15.32 -9.91 34.90
C VAL A 36 -14.66 -11.30 35.03
N PRO A 37 -15.19 -12.36 34.40
CA PRO A 37 -14.50 -13.64 34.40
C PRO A 37 -13.22 -13.51 33.58
N GLU A 38 -12.12 -13.98 34.14
CA GLU A 38 -10.82 -14.01 33.49
C GLU A 38 -10.93 -14.77 32.15
N ALA A 39 -10.58 -14.09 31.06
CA ALA A 39 -10.74 -14.64 29.72
C ALA A 39 -9.88 -15.92 29.55
N PRO A 40 -10.40 -16.97 28.89
CA PRO A 40 -9.66 -18.21 28.71
C PRO A 40 -8.33 -17.94 27.97
N ARG A 41 -7.25 -18.60 28.41
CA ARG A 41 -5.86 -18.40 27.92
C ARG A 41 -5.70 -18.35 26.39
N HIS A 42 -6.57 -19.04 25.64
CA HIS A 42 -6.55 -19.06 24.17
C HIS A 42 -7.04 -17.75 23.51
N VAL A 43 -7.83 -16.95 24.21
CA VAL A 43 -8.29 -15.62 23.74
C VAL A 43 -7.23 -14.56 24.04
N GLN A 44 -6.56 -14.65 25.19
CA GLN A 44 -5.43 -13.78 25.54
C GLN A 44 -4.22 -13.99 24.61
N SER A 45 -3.92 -15.25 24.21
CA SER A 45 -2.86 -15.52 23.23
C SER A 45 -3.19 -14.91 21.86
N SER A 46 -4.44 -14.97 21.42
CA SER A 46 -4.84 -14.42 20.11
C SER A 46 -4.77 -12.88 20.06
N GLN A 47 -5.11 -12.19 21.15
CA GLN A 47 -5.05 -10.73 21.24
C GLN A 47 -3.61 -10.20 21.39
N SER A 48 -2.76 -10.90 22.16
CA SER A 48 -1.33 -10.58 22.29
C SER A 48 -0.55 -10.86 20.99
N LEU A 49 -0.80 -12.00 20.35
CA LEU A 49 -0.29 -12.32 19.01
C LEU A 49 -0.69 -11.24 17.99
N SER A 50 -1.89 -10.67 18.09
CA SER A 50 -2.37 -9.63 17.17
C SER A 50 -1.65 -8.27 17.33
N HIS A 51 -1.11 -7.95 18.51
CA HIS A 51 -0.29 -6.75 18.72
C HIS A 51 1.15 -6.95 18.27
N ASP A 52 1.75 -8.10 18.59
CA ASP A 52 3.13 -8.40 18.24
C ASP A 52 3.34 -8.59 16.73
N ILE A 53 2.31 -9.03 15.99
CA ILE A 53 2.34 -9.23 14.53
C ILE A 53 2.11 -7.91 13.75
N GLN A 54 2.03 -6.75 14.41
CA GLN A 54 1.81 -5.48 13.69
C GLN A 54 3.00 -5.01 12.83
N HIS A 55 4.21 -5.51 13.07
CA HIS A 55 5.41 -5.10 12.33
C HIS A 55 6.02 -6.25 11.52
N PRO A 56 6.33 -6.07 10.23
CA PRO A 56 6.93 -7.13 9.41
C PRO A 56 8.29 -7.61 9.93
N THR A 57 8.96 -6.82 10.78
CA THR A 57 10.22 -7.19 11.45
C THR A 57 10.03 -8.16 12.63
N THR A 58 8.82 -8.33 13.15
CA THR A 58 8.51 -9.31 14.21
C THR A 58 8.13 -10.66 13.64
N TRP A 59 7.56 -10.70 12.42
CA TRP A 59 7.04 -11.91 11.78
C TRP A 59 8.06 -13.06 11.68
N PRO A 60 9.36 -12.83 11.39
CA PRO A 60 10.34 -13.91 11.35
C PRO A 60 10.54 -14.64 12.68
N ARG A 61 10.11 -14.03 13.80
CA ARG A 61 10.21 -14.61 15.15
C ARG A 61 9.02 -15.51 15.50
N HIS A 62 7.93 -15.48 14.74
CA HIS A 62 6.76 -16.31 14.98
C HIS A 62 6.83 -17.61 14.17
N PRO A 63 6.37 -18.75 14.73
CA PRO A 63 6.31 -20.00 14.00
C PRO A 63 5.28 -19.90 12.87
N PHE A 64 5.55 -20.62 11.78
CA PHE A 64 4.69 -20.64 10.59
C PHE A 64 3.22 -20.98 10.92
N SER A 65 2.98 -21.90 11.86
CA SER A 65 1.65 -22.34 12.30
C SER A 65 0.79 -21.19 12.81
N ASP A 66 1.38 -20.25 13.53
CA ASP A 66 0.66 -19.15 14.18
C ASP A 66 0.21 -18.16 13.12
N LEU A 67 1.09 -17.83 12.16
CA LEU A 67 0.75 -16.97 11.04
C LEU A 67 -0.30 -17.61 10.14
N ALA A 68 -0.19 -18.92 9.86
CA ALA A 68 -1.16 -19.66 9.08
C ALA A 68 -2.53 -19.72 9.77
N ALA A 69 -2.57 -19.88 11.10
CA ALA A 69 -3.81 -19.84 11.88
C ALA A 69 -4.46 -18.46 11.83
N LEU A 70 -3.67 -17.39 11.99
CA LEU A 70 -4.14 -16.00 11.97
C LEU A 70 -4.83 -15.65 10.64
N ILE A 71 -4.26 -16.07 9.51
CA ILE A 71 -4.78 -15.74 8.17
C ILE A 71 -5.70 -16.83 7.60
N ARG A 72 -6.03 -17.87 8.37
CA ARG A 72 -6.95 -18.93 7.95
C ARG A 72 -8.29 -18.40 7.41
N PRO A 73 -8.95 -17.40 8.05
CA PRO A 73 -10.26 -16.92 7.60
C PRO A 73 -10.26 -16.29 6.20
N ILE A 74 -9.12 -15.75 5.74
CA ILE A 74 -9.03 -15.12 4.42
C ILE A 74 -8.70 -16.12 3.29
N GLY A 75 -8.48 -17.40 3.61
CA GLY A 75 -8.18 -18.49 2.67
C GLY A 75 -6.71 -18.55 2.23
N LEU A 76 -6.30 -19.57 1.45
CA LEU A 76 -4.93 -19.75 0.94
C LEU A 76 -3.83 -19.56 2.01
N TYR A 77 -4.12 -19.96 3.25
CA TYR A 77 -3.37 -19.52 4.41
C TYR A 77 -1.96 -20.11 4.46
N ASN A 78 -1.77 -21.39 4.10
CA ASN A 78 -0.43 -21.98 4.07
C ASN A 78 0.49 -21.27 3.06
N SER A 79 0.00 -21.02 1.85
CA SER A 79 0.80 -20.37 0.81
C SER A 79 1.03 -18.88 1.10
N ARG A 80 0.04 -18.18 1.66
CA ARG A 80 0.20 -16.78 2.10
C ARG A 80 1.16 -16.65 3.28
N ALA A 81 1.06 -17.52 4.28
CA ALA A 81 1.95 -17.50 5.44
C ALA A 81 3.40 -17.75 5.03
N ALA A 82 3.64 -18.70 4.12
CA ALA A 82 4.98 -18.97 3.60
C ALA A 82 5.56 -17.73 2.88
N ARG A 83 4.75 -17.07 2.04
CA ARG A 83 5.15 -15.86 1.31
C ARG A 83 5.41 -14.68 2.23
N PHE A 84 4.57 -14.47 3.24
CA PHE A 84 4.74 -13.42 4.24
C PHE A 84 6.01 -13.64 5.07
N LEU A 85 6.30 -14.88 5.47
CA LEU A 85 7.51 -15.18 6.21
C LEU A 85 8.76 -14.98 5.34
N ALA A 86 8.74 -15.42 4.09
CA ALA A 86 9.83 -15.18 3.14
C ALA A 86 10.05 -13.68 2.92
N PHE A 87 8.97 -12.93 2.69
CA PHE A 87 9.01 -11.47 2.53
C PHE A 87 9.61 -10.79 3.76
N ALA A 88 9.14 -11.14 4.96
CA ALA A 88 9.62 -10.56 6.21
C ALA A 88 11.09 -10.85 6.48
N LYS A 89 11.55 -12.10 6.22
CA LYS A 89 12.97 -12.46 6.33
C LYS A 89 13.83 -11.62 5.39
N THR A 90 13.48 -11.57 4.10
CA THR A 90 14.21 -10.76 3.12
C THR A 90 14.17 -9.28 3.45
N TRP A 91 13.06 -8.77 3.99
CA TRP A 91 12.95 -7.37 4.43
C TRP A 91 13.91 -7.04 5.57
N VAL A 92 14.04 -7.94 6.56
CA VAL A 92 14.95 -7.75 7.69
C VAL A 92 16.41 -7.88 7.26
N GLU A 93 16.74 -8.88 6.45
CA GLU A 93 18.11 -9.12 5.97
C GLU A 93 18.56 -8.06 4.96
N HIS A 94 17.67 -7.65 4.07
CA HIS A 94 17.92 -6.75 2.95
C HIS A 94 16.80 -5.70 2.85
N PRO A 95 16.74 -4.73 3.76
CA PRO A 95 15.71 -3.70 3.71
C PRO A 95 15.83 -2.88 2.41
N PRO A 96 14.70 -2.42 1.83
CA PRO A 96 14.71 -1.48 0.71
C PRO A 96 15.56 -0.26 1.03
N ALA A 97 16.39 0.15 0.08
CA ALA A 97 17.31 1.26 0.25
C ALA A 97 17.37 2.09 -1.03
N LYS A 98 17.51 3.42 -0.89
CA LYS A 98 17.61 4.33 -2.05
C LYS A 98 18.82 4.09 -2.95
N THR A 99 19.85 3.43 -2.43
CA THR A 99 21.12 3.17 -3.12
C THR A 99 21.13 1.87 -3.91
N ARG A 100 20.07 1.05 -3.83
CA ARG A 100 20.01 -0.26 -4.47
C ARG A 100 18.68 -0.44 -5.18
N ARG A 101 18.75 -0.75 -6.47
CA ARG A 101 17.59 -1.06 -7.30
C ARG A 101 17.77 -2.44 -7.91
N TYR A 102 16.66 -3.15 -8.06
CA TYR A 102 16.62 -4.49 -8.60
C TYR A 102 15.67 -4.54 -9.79
N ARG A 103 15.93 -5.44 -10.73
CA ARG A 103 15.06 -5.61 -11.89
C ARG A 103 13.72 -6.22 -11.49
N LYS A 104 12.67 -5.87 -12.23
CA LYS A 104 11.45 -6.65 -12.32
C LYS A 104 11.22 -6.98 -13.79
N LEU A 105 11.34 -8.25 -14.15
CA LEU A 105 11.18 -8.67 -15.54
C LEU A 105 9.79 -8.32 -16.07
N HIS A 106 9.75 -7.72 -17.26
CA HIS A 106 8.54 -7.30 -17.96
C HIS A 106 7.67 -6.32 -17.16
N TYR A 107 8.32 -5.41 -16.43
CA TYR A 107 7.65 -4.34 -15.70
C TYR A 107 8.45 -3.03 -15.77
N PRO A 108 7.78 -1.88 -16.05
CA PRO A 108 6.33 -1.73 -16.25
C PRO A 108 5.81 -2.27 -17.59
N LEU A 109 6.66 -2.32 -18.61
CA LEU A 109 6.30 -2.76 -19.95
C LEU A 109 6.92 -4.13 -20.28
N GLN A 110 6.35 -4.77 -21.29
CA GLN A 110 6.89 -6.02 -21.82
C GLN A 110 8.27 -5.76 -22.42
N GLY A 111 9.27 -6.51 -21.97
CA GLY A 111 10.66 -6.35 -22.37
C GLY A 111 11.54 -5.61 -21.34
N ASP A 112 10.97 -4.91 -20.37
CA ASP A 112 11.77 -4.20 -19.37
C ASP A 112 12.54 -5.17 -18.46
N GLY A 113 13.78 -4.80 -18.11
CA GLY A 113 14.64 -5.53 -17.19
C GLY A 113 15.18 -6.86 -17.72
N VAL A 114 15.19 -7.05 -19.04
CA VAL A 114 15.84 -8.21 -19.71
C VAL A 114 17.36 -8.05 -19.79
N ASP A 115 17.83 -6.81 -19.79
CA ASP A 115 19.23 -6.37 -19.86
C ASP A 115 19.95 -6.39 -18.50
N ILE A 116 19.22 -6.70 -17.43
CA ILE A 116 19.74 -6.73 -16.06
C ILE A 116 19.77 -8.19 -15.56
N GLY A 117 20.87 -8.60 -14.92
CA GLY A 117 21.04 -9.91 -14.32
C GLY A 117 20.05 -10.19 -13.18
N LYS A 118 19.76 -11.48 -12.89
CA LYS A 118 18.86 -11.87 -11.80
C LYS A 118 19.26 -11.32 -10.44
N ASP A 119 20.54 -11.39 -10.13
CA ASP A 119 21.10 -11.00 -8.84
C ASP A 119 21.96 -9.72 -8.96
N GLU A 120 21.86 -9.04 -10.10
CA GLU A 120 22.53 -7.76 -10.35
C GLU A 120 21.80 -6.65 -9.57
N VAL A 121 22.59 -5.82 -8.89
CA VAL A 121 22.11 -4.68 -8.12
C VAL A 121 22.53 -3.42 -8.85
N LEU A 122 21.55 -2.62 -9.27
CA LEU A 122 21.81 -1.32 -9.85
C LEU A 122 22.03 -0.31 -8.73
N ASP A 123 23.06 0.53 -8.86
CA ASP A 123 23.31 1.62 -7.95
C ASP A 123 22.35 2.80 -8.19
N GLN A 124 22.62 3.96 -7.59
CA GLN A 124 21.78 5.15 -7.73
C GLN A 124 21.96 5.85 -9.09
N ASP A 125 23.15 5.74 -9.68
CA ASP A 125 23.59 6.50 -10.86
C ASP A 125 23.39 5.72 -12.16
N ASP A 126 23.11 4.41 -12.07
CA ASP A 126 22.79 3.55 -13.21
C ASP A 126 21.57 4.08 -13.98
N GLU A 127 21.72 4.28 -15.29
CA GLU A 127 20.65 4.80 -16.14
C GLU A 127 19.52 3.78 -16.35
N ARG A 128 19.79 2.48 -16.16
CA ARG A 128 18.81 1.41 -16.36
C ARG A 128 17.71 1.48 -15.30
N GLN A 129 16.53 0.99 -15.67
CA GLN A 129 15.38 1.03 -14.80
C GLN A 129 15.35 -0.15 -13.81
N GLY A 130 15.17 0.16 -12.54
CA GLY A 130 15.00 -0.83 -11.46
C GLY A 130 14.26 -0.24 -10.27
N TRP A 131 13.94 -1.09 -9.30
CA TRP A 131 13.05 -0.75 -8.19
C TRP A 131 13.65 -1.20 -6.86
N GLU A 132 13.56 -0.34 -5.86
CA GLU A 132 14.19 -0.49 -4.54
C GLU A 132 13.59 -1.65 -3.72
N VAL A 133 12.42 -2.14 -4.14
CA VAL A 133 11.66 -3.21 -3.49
C VAL A 133 11.59 -4.49 -4.32
N ALA A 134 12.10 -4.52 -5.56
CA ALA A 134 11.86 -5.63 -6.49
C ALA A 134 12.56 -6.95 -6.12
N HIS A 135 13.56 -6.93 -5.25
CA HIS A 135 14.19 -8.14 -4.69
C HIS A 135 13.29 -8.87 -3.69
N LEU A 136 12.28 -8.19 -3.12
CA LEU A 136 11.42 -8.79 -2.12
C LEU A 136 10.55 -9.88 -2.77
N PRO A 137 10.48 -11.08 -2.16
CA PRO A 137 9.75 -12.18 -2.73
C PRO A 137 8.25 -11.87 -2.76
N SER A 138 7.56 -12.43 -3.75
CA SER A 138 6.11 -12.29 -3.93
C SER A 138 5.61 -10.88 -4.30
N LEU A 139 6.50 -9.93 -4.62
CA LEU A 139 6.08 -8.63 -5.14
C LEU A 139 5.71 -8.72 -6.62
N GLY A 140 4.45 -8.42 -6.92
CA GLY A 140 3.94 -8.28 -8.28
C GLY A 140 3.84 -6.80 -8.71
N PRO A 141 3.43 -6.54 -9.97
CA PRO A 141 3.22 -5.18 -10.49
C PRO A 141 2.38 -4.29 -9.56
N TYR A 142 1.27 -4.80 -9.03
CA TYR A 142 0.43 -4.07 -8.07
C TYR A 142 1.20 -3.52 -6.86
N ALA A 143 2.05 -4.34 -6.26
CA ALA A 143 2.80 -3.94 -5.07
C ALA A 143 3.89 -2.91 -5.41
N ILE A 144 4.54 -3.06 -6.58
CA ILE A 144 5.55 -2.11 -7.05
C ILE A 144 4.88 -0.78 -7.43
N ASP A 145 3.74 -0.79 -8.13
CA ASP A 145 2.95 0.41 -8.42
C ASP A 145 2.51 1.10 -7.12
N SER A 146 2.05 0.34 -6.13
CA SER A 146 1.67 0.89 -4.82
C SER A 146 2.86 1.56 -4.13
N PHE A 147 4.04 0.92 -4.13
CA PHE A 147 5.26 1.51 -3.60
C PHE A 147 5.66 2.80 -4.34
N ARG A 148 5.58 2.79 -5.68
CA ARG A 148 5.87 3.96 -6.52
C ARG A 148 4.93 5.13 -6.20
N ILE A 149 3.64 4.86 -6.04
CA ILE A 149 2.63 5.89 -5.75
C ILE A 149 2.80 6.47 -4.35
N PHE A 150 3.03 5.63 -3.34
CA PHE A 150 2.86 6.03 -1.94
C PHE A 150 4.16 6.20 -1.14
N TYR A 151 5.31 5.74 -1.63
CA TYR A 151 6.50 5.69 -0.77
C TYR A 151 7.84 5.91 -1.46
N ARG A 152 7.93 5.73 -2.78
CA ARG A 152 9.22 5.77 -3.48
C ARG A 152 9.97 7.09 -3.32
N ASP A 153 9.29 8.23 -3.45
CA ASP A 153 9.92 9.54 -3.29
C ASP A 153 10.43 9.78 -1.86
N VAL A 154 9.69 9.31 -0.86
CA VAL A 154 10.09 9.37 0.55
C VAL A 154 11.32 8.48 0.80
N LEU A 155 11.33 7.25 0.28
CA LEU A 155 12.48 6.34 0.41
C LEU A 155 13.74 6.96 -0.21
N ARG A 156 13.59 7.61 -1.36
CA ARG A 156 14.72 8.27 -2.06
C ARG A 156 15.14 9.60 -1.41
N GLY A 157 14.37 10.10 -0.45
CA GLY A 157 14.61 11.41 0.18
C GLY A 157 14.39 12.58 -0.79
N LEU A 158 13.56 12.38 -1.81
CA LEU A 158 13.24 13.40 -2.80
C LEU A 158 12.11 14.32 -2.32
N ALA A 159 11.23 13.82 -1.47
CA ALA A 159 10.09 14.53 -0.89
C ALA A 159 9.84 14.06 0.54
N THR A 160 9.17 14.90 1.35
CA THR A 160 8.80 14.53 2.72
C THR A 160 7.53 13.66 2.79
N ASP A 161 6.75 13.67 1.73
CA ASP A 161 5.58 12.81 1.56
C ASP A 161 5.51 12.25 0.13
N TRP A 162 4.46 11.47 -0.15
CA TRP A 162 4.25 10.86 -1.45
C TRP A 162 3.77 11.84 -2.53
N ASN A 163 3.29 13.03 -2.16
CA ASN A 163 2.71 14.00 -3.09
C ASN A 163 3.68 15.16 -3.43
N GLY A 164 4.95 15.06 -3.04
CA GLY A 164 5.97 16.05 -3.38
C GLY A 164 6.04 17.25 -2.43
N SER A 165 5.60 17.13 -1.19
CA SER A 165 5.76 18.19 -0.20
C SER A 165 7.24 18.50 0.08
N GLN A 166 7.53 19.79 0.30
CA GLN A 166 8.86 20.33 0.61
C GLN A 166 9.91 20.07 -0.50
N THR A 167 9.48 20.10 -1.76
CA THR A 167 10.36 19.90 -2.92
C THR A 167 10.58 21.20 -3.71
N PRO A 168 11.67 21.30 -4.50
CA PRO A 168 11.92 22.45 -5.37
C PRO A 168 10.80 22.65 -6.40
N ALA A 169 10.66 23.90 -6.86
CA ALA A 169 9.73 24.22 -7.95
C ALA A 169 10.03 23.36 -9.20
N GLY A 170 8.99 22.77 -9.78
CA GLY A 170 9.10 21.88 -10.95
C GLY A 170 9.35 20.41 -10.62
N PHE A 171 9.48 20.02 -9.35
CA PHE A 171 9.48 18.60 -8.98
C PHE A 171 8.15 17.93 -9.35
N GLU A 172 8.24 16.77 -10.00
CA GLU A 172 7.09 15.95 -10.34
C GLU A 172 7.12 14.65 -9.52
N PRO A 173 6.17 14.45 -8.58
CA PRO A 173 6.07 13.23 -7.78
C PRO A 173 5.96 11.97 -8.63
N GLU A 174 6.53 10.86 -8.14
CA GLU A 174 6.58 9.58 -8.84
C GLU A 174 5.18 9.10 -9.25
N TRP A 175 4.15 9.31 -8.42
CA TRP A 175 2.78 8.88 -8.71
C TRP A 175 2.25 9.41 -10.05
N LYS A 176 2.72 10.58 -10.52
CA LYS A 176 2.30 11.19 -11.79
C LYS A 176 2.82 10.43 -13.02
N ARG A 177 3.81 9.54 -12.84
CA ARG A 177 4.45 8.70 -13.86
C ARG A 177 3.96 7.25 -13.85
N VAL A 178 3.07 6.88 -12.93
CA VAL A 178 2.58 5.51 -12.77
C VAL A 178 1.31 5.30 -13.60
N VAL A 179 1.28 4.24 -14.40
CA VAL A 179 0.08 3.77 -15.13
C VAL A 179 -0.22 2.33 -14.71
N PRO A 180 -0.90 2.13 -13.57
CA PRO A 180 -1.11 0.81 -13.01
C PRO A 180 -2.15 0.02 -13.80
N ARG A 181 -2.04 -1.32 -13.78
CA ARG A 181 -3.07 -2.22 -14.32
C ARG A 181 -4.18 -2.54 -13.31
N ASP A 182 -3.90 -2.35 -12.02
CA ASP A 182 -4.84 -2.65 -10.95
C ASP A 182 -6.04 -1.69 -10.94
N LYS A 183 -7.24 -2.23 -10.74
CA LYS A 183 -8.50 -1.47 -10.81
C LYS A 183 -8.63 -0.42 -9.70
N GLU A 184 -8.15 -0.72 -8.49
CA GLU A 184 -8.28 0.19 -7.36
C GLU A 184 -7.24 1.31 -7.46
N LEU A 185 -6.01 0.98 -7.86
CA LEU A 185 -4.98 2.00 -8.14
C LEU A 185 -5.38 2.92 -9.30
N ARG A 186 -6.03 2.40 -10.35
CA ARG A 186 -6.60 3.21 -11.43
C ARG A 186 -7.68 4.16 -10.94
N ALA A 187 -8.61 3.68 -10.13
CA ALA A 187 -9.65 4.53 -9.55
C ALA A 187 -9.04 5.64 -8.66
N TYR A 188 -8.06 5.27 -7.84
CA TYR A 188 -7.33 6.21 -6.99
C TYR A 188 -6.60 7.29 -7.80
N LEU A 189 -5.81 6.90 -8.82
CA LEU A 189 -5.08 7.86 -9.66
C LEU A 189 -6.02 8.72 -10.52
N GLY A 190 -7.14 8.16 -11.00
CA GLY A 190 -8.15 8.94 -11.71
C GLY A 190 -8.74 10.06 -10.84
N TRP A 191 -9.00 9.78 -9.57
CA TRP A 191 -9.42 10.81 -8.62
C TRP A 191 -8.31 11.82 -8.31
N MET A 192 -7.06 11.36 -8.13
CA MET A 192 -5.93 12.25 -7.89
C MET A 192 -5.71 13.22 -9.05
N TRP A 193 -5.72 12.74 -10.30
CA TRP A 193 -5.63 13.59 -11.47
C TRP A 193 -6.80 14.56 -11.60
N LEU A 194 -8.00 14.15 -11.19
CA LEU A 194 -9.17 15.03 -11.20
C LEU A 194 -9.03 16.17 -10.19
N LYS A 195 -8.42 15.93 -9.03
CA LYS A 195 -8.07 16.99 -8.07
C LYS A 195 -7.08 18.01 -8.65
N GLU A 196 -6.15 17.54 -9.49
CA GLU A 196 -5.22 18.38 -10.26
C GLU A 196 -5.90 19.07 -11.46
N GLY A 197 -7.18 18.83 -11.70
CA GLY A 197 -7.95 19.44 -12.79
C GLY A 197 -7.87 18.70 -14.13
N TRP A 198 -7.51 17.41 -14.12
CA TRP A 198 -7.35 16.59 -15.32
C TRP A 198 -8.31 15.39 -15.33
N VAL A 199 -8.87 15.08 -16.49
CA VAL A 199 -9.44 13.76 -16.77
C VAL A 199 -8.30 12.90 -17.32
N TRP A 200 -7.98 11.84 -16.58
CA TRP A 200 -6.86 10.95 -16.87
C TRP A 200 -7.35 9.62 -17.45
N ASP A 201 -6.65 9.14 -18.48
CA ASP A 201 -6.87 7.84 -19.11
C ASP A 201 -6.00 6.75 -18.44
N PRO A 202 -6.61 5.75 -17.77
CA PRO A 202 -5.88 4.68 -17.07
C PRO A 202 -5.20 3.65 -17.97
N GLU A 203 -5.48 3.64 -19.28
CA GLU A 203 -4.83 2.73 -20.23
C GLU A 203 -3.58 3.36 -20.84
N THR A 204 -3.66 4.63 -21.22
CA THR A 204 -2.57 5.33 -21.93
C THR A 204 -1.76 6.26 -21.04
N GLY A 205 -2.29 6.67 -19.89
CA GLY A 205 -1.71 7.72 -19.06
C GLY A 205 -2.00 9.15 -19.55
N SER A 206 -2.71 9.30 -20.67
CA SER A 206 -3.03 10.60 -21.28
C SER A 206 -3.93 11.45 -20.39
N LYS A 207 -3.83 12.78 -20.52
CA LYS A 207 -4.52 13.75 -19.66
C LYS A 207 -5.18 14.82 -20.52
N VAL A 208 -6.46 15.10 -20.26
CA VAL A 208 -7.19 16.23 -20.85
C VAL A 208 -7.73 17.13 -19.75
N LYS A 209 -7.79 18.44 -20.00
CA LYS A 209 -8.25 19.40 -19.00
C LYS A 209 -9.70 19.10 -18.61
N ALA A 210 -9.98 18.96 -17.32
CA ALA A 210 -11.33 18.71 -16.82
C ALA A 210 -12.20 19.96 -16.97
N SER A 211 -13.47 19.76 -17.33
CA SER A 211 -14.43 20.86 -17.38
C SER A 211 -14.74 21.39 -15.98
N ALA A 212 -15.06 22.69 -15.88
CA ALA A 212 -15.42 23.32 -14.60
C ALA A 212 -16.67 22.66 -13.98
N GLU A 213 -17.58 22.14 -14.81
CA GLU A 213 -18.73 21.35 -14.38
C GLU A 213 -18.28 20.05 -13.69
N ARG A 214 -17.41 19.27 -14.36
CA ARG A 214 -16.91 18.00 -13.85
C ARG A 214 -16.20 18.14 -12.50
N ILE A 215 -15.37 19.18 -12.34
CA ILE A 215 -14.68 19.47 -11.09
C ILE A 215 -15.69 19.82 -9.98
N ARG A 216 -16.71 20.64 -10.29
CA ARG A 216 -17.76 21.02 -9.33
C ARG A 216 -18.56 19.79 -8.87
N THR A 217 -18.97 18.93 -9.80
CA THR A 217 -19.71 17.70 -9.47
C THR A 217 -18.92 16.80 -8.53
N GLU A 218 -17.62 16.59 -8.79
CA GLU A 218 -16.81 15.73 -7.94
C GLU A 218 -16.58 16.34 -6.55
N ARG A 219 -16.37 17.65 -6.46
CA ARG A 219 -16.25 18.35 -5.16
C ARG A 219 -17.53 18.26 -4.33
N ALA A 220 -18.70 18.23 -4.98
CA ALA A 220 -19.99 18.08 -4.32
C ALA A 220 -20.28 16.62 -3.91
N ARG A 221 -19.48 15.65 -4.37
CA ARG A 221 -19.71 14.23 -4.10
C ARG A 221 -19.36 13.90 -2.65
N SER A 222 -20.37 13.55 -1.86
CA SER A 222 -20.25 13.25 -0.43
C SER A 222 -20.00 11.77 -0.10
N ARG A 223 -19.92 10.88 -1.11
CA ARG A 223 -19.60 9.44 -0.96
C ARG A 223 -18.47 8.97 -1.87
N SER A 224 -17.77 7.92 -1.40
CA SER A 224 -16.48 7.39 -1.87
C SER A 224 -16.35 7.13 -3.37
N LEU A 225 -15.09 7.16 -3.82
CA LEU A 225 -14.51 7.08 -5.18
C LEU A 225 -14.82 5.84 -6.03
N SER A 226 -15.87 5.07 -5.72
CA SER A 226 -16.25 3.95 -6.58
C SER A 226 -16.69 4.49 -7.95
N PRO A 227 -16.10 4.04 -9.07
CA PRO A 227 -16.42 4.57 -10.39
C PRO A 227 -17.79 4.08 -10.86
N GLU A 228 -18.86 4.77 -10.49
CA GLU A 228 -20.01 4.89 -11.39
C GLU A 228 -19.59 5.82 -12.53
N GLY A 229 -19.02 5.29 -13.60
CA GLY A 229 -18.69 6.14 -14.74
C GLY A 229 -17.83 5.56 -15.86
N PHE A 230 -17.16 4.43 -15.68
CA PHE A 230 -16.45 3.76 -16.78
C PHE A 230 -17.28 2.60 -17.32
N ARG A 231 -18.49 2.89 -17.82
CA ARG A 231 -19.08 2.01 -18.84
C ARG A 231 -18.30 2.30 -20.12
N ALA A 232 -17.25 1.52 -20.37
CA ALA A 232 -16.70 1.44 -21.70
C ALA A 232 -17.87 1.13 -22.65
N SER A 233 -18.15 2.04 -23.57
CA SER A 233 -19.13 1.79 -24.61
C SER A 233 -18.60 0.61 -25.41
N ARG A 234 -19.15 -0.58 -25.18
CA ARG A 234 -18.88 -1.74 -26.05
C ARG A 234 -19.37 -1.33 -27.44
N ARG A 235 -18.43 -1.15 -28.36
CA ARG A 235 -18.71 -1.28 -29.79
C ARG A 235 -18.76 -2.75 -30.13
#